data_AF-A0A644W7H7-F1
#
_entry.id   AF-A0A644W7H7-F1
#
_cell.length_a   1.000
_cell.length_b   1.000
_cell.length_c   1.000
_cell.angle_alpha   90.00
_cell.angle_beta   90.00
_cell.angle_gamma   90.00
#
_symmetry.space_group_name_H-M   'P 1'
#
loop_
_entity.id
_entity.type
_entity.pdbx_description
1 polymer ?
#
loop_
_entity_poly.entity_id
_entity_poly.type
_entity_poly.pdbx_seq_one_letter_code
_entity_poly.pdbx_strand_id
1 'polypeptide(L)'
;MGRLRERPVLLAPARPEDMDPVYRTDFYSRDPLRFFSPYGFEFLLPDPVCESLVEASWKAGLDGSAEKAARRLFNTWDKTFEKRRADFYLLKSSVLRYLETGELLFADILYRMSPAQRLSHLEKIKEYVTHNPGIRFILLDDDGLSPEVFPAFSAYLNPKKLFLKSPLAYRTGRGPLFYTVPSEALIQAAGSCLDSLKEKPGSSVYDHRNVAELESRYGMLRRTLTLSNEQ
;
A
#
# COMPACT_ATOMS: atom_id res chain seq x y z
N MET A 1 39.88 7.55 26.97
CA MET A 1 38.62 7.99 26.32
C MET A 1 38.26 6.99 25.24
N GLY A 2 37.33 6.08 25.51
CA GLY A 2 36.87 5.10 24.53
C GLY A 2 36.05 5.79 23.44
N ARG A 3 36.39 5.57 22.17
CA ARG A 3 35.56 5.97 21.04
C ARG A 3 34.18 5.33 21.26
N LEU A 4 33.14 6.15 21.45
CA LEU A 4 31.77 5.71 21.23
C LEU A 4 31.75 5.10 19.83
N ARG A 5 31.66 3.76 19.72
CA ARG A 5 31.44 3.10 18.42
C ARG A 5 30.21 3.76 17.81
N GLU A 6 30.37 4.34 16.62
CA GLU A 6 29.24 4.88 15.86
C GLU A 6 28.16 3.79 15.82
N ARG A 7 27.00 4.09 16.42
CA ARG A 7 25.89 3.14 16.44
C ARG A 7 25.38 3.04 15.01
N PRO A 8 25.21 1.83 14.46
CA PRO A 8 24.70 1.68 13.10
C PRO A 8 23.32 2.34 13.00
N VAL A 9 23.11 3.16 11.97
CA VAL A 9 21.80 3.74 11.68
C VAL A 9 20.87 2.62 11.27
N LEU A 10 19.86 2.35 12.10
CA LEU A 10 18.88 1.29 11.84
C LEU A 10 17.72 1.78 10.97
N LEU A 11 17.29 3.01 11.22
CA LEU A 11 16.17 3.67 10.59
C LEU A 11 16.53 5.14 10.41
N ALA A 12 16.32 5.70 9.22
CA ALA A 12 16.55 7.11 8.93
C ALA A 12 15.26 7.75 8.41
N PRO A 13 14.91 8.98 8.84
CA PRO A 13 13.84 9.74 8.21
C PRO A 13 14.19 9.95 6.73
N ALA A 14 13.19 9.88 5.86
CA ALA A 14 13.32 10.16 4.45
C ALA A 14 12.30 11.22 4.04
N ARG A 15 12.76 12.21 3.28
CA ARG A 15 11.87 13.15 2.60
C ARG A 15 11.26 12.48 1.37
N PRO A 16 10.11 12.96 0.87
CA PRO A 16 9.62 12.54 -0.44
C PRO A 16 10.66 12.67 -1.56
N GLU A 17 11.53 13.69 -1.46
CA GLU A 17 12.68 13.92 -2.35
C GLU A 17 13.77 12.83 -2.24
N ASP A 18 14.07 12.33 -1.03
CA ASP A 18 15.05 11.26 -0.81
C ASP A 18 14.53 9.91 -1.34
N MET A 19 13.21 9.78 -1.49
CA MET A 19 12.55 8.73 -2.25
C MET A 19 12.57 9.06 -3.75
N ASP A 20 13.70 9.59 -4.24
CA ASP A 20 13.93 10.00 -5.62
C ASP A 20 13.49 8.89 -6.57
N PRO A 21 12.97 9.23 -7.76
CA PRO A 21 12.75 8.25 -8.82
C PRO A 21 13.84 7.18 -9.00
N VAL A 22 15.12 7.47 -8.80
CA VAL A 22 16.19 6.44 -8.84
C VAL A 22 16.03 5.40 -7.74
N TYR A 23 15.80 5.82 -6.49
CA TYR A 23 15.60 4.90 -5.38
C TYR A 23 14.36 4.02 -5.59
N ARG A 24 13.25 4.63 -6.01
CA ARG A 24 11.99 3.93 -6.30
C ARG A 24 12.12 3.00 -7.49
N THR A 25 12.75 3.43 -8.59
CA THR A 25 13.00 2.57 -9.75
C THR A 25 13.87 1.37 -9.38
N ASP A 26 14.96 1.55 -8.62
CA ASP A 26 15.75 0.41 -8.13
C ASP A 26 14.91 -0.49 -7.22
N PHE A 27 14.09 0.08 -6.33
CA PHE A 27 13.21 -0.70 -5.45
C PHE A 27 12.23 -1.58 -6.24
N TYR A 28 11.48 -1.01 -7.19
CA TYR A 28 10.46 -1.73 -7.96
C TYR A 28 11.03 -2.63 -9.06
N SER A 29 12.33 -2.52 -9.37
CA SER A 29 13.02 -3.44 -10.28
C SER A 29 13.26 -4.84 -9.69
N ARG A 30 13.12 -4.97 -8.37
CA ARG A 30 13.42 -6.19 -7.59
C ARG A 30 12.17 -7.05 -7.42
N ASP A 31 12.38 -8.34 -7.18
CA ASP A 31 11.32 -9.34 -7.07
C ASP A 31 11.70 -10.37 -5.99
N PRO A 32 10.77 -10.87 -5.15
CA PRO A 32 9.36 -10.44 -5.05
C PRO A 32 9.22 -9.10 -4.31
N LEU A 33 8.14 -8.39 -4.63
CA LEU A 33 7.71 -7.21 -3.88
C LEU A 33 6.73 -7.63 -2.78
N ARG A 34 6.89 -7.07 -1.58
CA ARG A 34 6.01 -7.34 -0.44
C ARG A 34 5.59 -6.01 0.18
N PHE A 35 4.29 -5.82 0.36
CA PHE A 35 3.71 -4.59 0.88
C PHE A 35 2.81 -4.91 2.06
N PHE A 36 3.04 -4.27 3.20
CA PHE A 36 2.11 -4.25 4.32
C PHE A 36 1.37 -2.92 4.33
N SER A 37 0.05 -2.96 4.11
CA SER A 37 -0.79 -1.78 3.91
C SER A 37 -1.97 -1.75 4.89
N PRO A 38 -1.74 -1.27 6.12
CA PRO A 38 -2.77 -1.18 7.16
C PRO A 38 -3.68 0.06 7.03
N TYR A 39 -3.50 0.88 5.99
CA TYR A 39 -4.25 2.12 5.77
C TYR A 39 -4.76 2.24 4.33
N GLY A 40 -5.84 1.53 4.04
CA GLY A 40 -6.43 1.46 2.71
C GLY A 40 -5.53 0.72 1.72
N PHE A 41 -5.89 0.78 0.44
CA PHE A 41 -5.15 0.13 -0.64
C PHE A 41 -4.87 1.13 -1.75
N GLU A 42 -3.61 1.54 -1.89
CA GLU A 42 -3.18 2.59 -2.83
C GLU A 42 -2.62 2.06 -4.16
N PHE A 43 -2.55 0.75 -4.33
CA PHE A 43 -1.99 0.10 -5.52
C PHE A 43 -3.09 -0.30 -6.49
N LEU A 44 -2.74 -0.59 -7.74
CA LEU A 44 -3.66 -1.10 -8.77
C LEU A 44 -4.85 -0.15 -9.05
N LEU A 45 -4.65 1.14 -8.81
CA LEU A 45 -5.65 2.18 -9.04
C LEU A 45 -6.00 2.30 -10.54
N PRO A 46 -7.26 2.59 -10.90
CA PRO A 46 -7.67 2.77 -12.28
C PRO A 46 -7.25 4.16 -12.82
N ASP A 47 -6.95 4.27 -14.12
CA ASP A 47 -6.43 5.50 -14.75
C ASP A 47 -7.21 6.78 -14.42
N PRO A 48 -8.56 6.79 -14.39
CA PRO A 48 -9.31 8.01 -14.07
C PRO A 48 -9.01 8.57 -12.67
N VAL A 49 -8.55 7.73 -11.74
CA VAL A 49 -8.19 8.15 -10.38
C VAL A 49 -6.86 8.90 -10.37
N CYS A 50 -5.97 8.67 -11.34
CA CYS A 50 -4.71 9.39 -11.41
C CYS A 50 -4.93 10.91 -11.55
N GLU A 51 -5.87 11.34 -12.40
CA GLU A 51 -6.21 12.76 -12.56
C GLU A 51 -6.83 13.34 -11.28
N SER A 52 -7.73 12.58 -10.63
CA SER A 52 -8.34 13.03 -9.37
C SER A 52 -7.31 13.16 -8.24
N LEU A 53 -6.29 12.30 -8.21
CA LEU A 53 -5.17 12.39 -7.26
C LEU A 53 -4.30 13.62 -7.53
N VAL A 54 -4.03 13.93 -8.80
CA VAL A 54 -3.30 15.14 -9.17
C VAL A 54 -4.07 16.39 -8.76
N GLU A 55 -5.37 16.45 -9.02
CA GLU A 55 -6.21 17.56 -8.59
C GLU A 55 -6.24 17.69 -7.05
N ALA A 56 -6.33 16.56 -6.33
CA ALA A 56 -6.27 16.54 -4.87
C ALA A 56 -4.91 17.05 -4.34
N SER A 57 -3.81 16.76 -5.03
CA SER A 57 -2.48 17.26 -4.67
C SER A 57 -2.38 18.78 -4.74
N TRP A 58 -2.96 19.39 -5.79
CA TRP A 58 -3.01 20.85 -5.94
C TRP A 58 -3.87 21.50 -4.85
N LYS A 59 -5.03 20.90 -4.53
CA LYS A 59 -5.90 21.37 -3.44
C LYS A 59 -5.21 21.30 -2.07
N ALA A 60 -4.28 20.37 -1.89
CA ALA A 60 -3.45 20.25 -0.69
C ALA A 60 -2.26 21.23 -0.66
N GLY A 61 -2.08 22.06 -1.69
CA GLY A 61 -0.98 23.02 -1.78
C GLY A 61 0.38 22.40 -2.13
N LEU A 62 0.39 21.18 -2.69
CA LEU A 62 1.61 20.56 -3.18
C LEU A 62 2.04 21.19 -4.51
N ASP A 63 3.35 21.30 -4.74
CA ASP A 63 3.90 21.96 -5.93
C ASP A 63 3.85 21.07 -7.19
N GLY A 64 4.25 21.63 -8.34
CA GLY A 64 4.29 20.89 -9.62
C GLY A 64 5.26 19.70 -9.64
N SER A 65 6.20 19.61 -8.69
CA SER A 65 7.07 18.44 -8.55
C SER A 65 6.30 17.23 -8.02
N ALA A 66 5.37 17.46 -7.08
CA ALA A 66 4.51 16.42 -6.51
C ALA A 66 3.60 15.78 -7.56
N GLU A 67 2.99 16.56 -8.47
CA GLU A 67 2.20 16.03 -9.58
C GLU A 67 3.04 15.06 -10.44
N LYS A 68 4.21 15.52 -10.89
CA LYS A 68 5.08 14.73 -11.77
C LYS A 68 5.53 13.45 -11.06
N ALA A 69 5.80 13.51 -9.76
CA ALA A 69 6.14 12.36 -8.95
C ALA A 69 4.96 11.38 -8.81
N ALA A 70 3.75 11.86 -8.58
CA ALA A 70 2.54 11.05 -8.49
C ALA A 70 2.26 10.29 -9.80
N ARG A 71 2.24 11.00 -10.94
CA ARG A 71 2.05 10.38 -12.27
C ARG A 71 3.13 9.36 -12.59
N ARG A 72 4.38 9.66 -12.27
CA ARG A 72 5.50 8.73 -12.49
C ARG A 72 5.35 7.48 -11.64
N LEU A 73 4.95 7.62 -10.37
CA LEU A 73 4.73 6.48 -9.48
C LEU A 73 3.58 5.61 -9.98
N PHE A 74 2.47 6.23 -10.37
CA PHE A 74 1.31 5.55 -10.96
C PHE A 74 1.74 4.68 -12.16
N ASN A 75 2.40 5.28 -13.15
CA ASN A 75 2.90 4.58 -14.34
C ASN A 75 3.95 3.51 -14.02
N THR A 76 4.74 3.72 -12.96
CA THR A 76 5.74 2.73 -12.53
C THR A 76 5.05 1.50 -11.95
N TRP A 77 4.06 1.69 -11.09
CA TRP A 77 3.28 0.60 -10.49
C TRP A 77 2.49 -0.18 -11.52
N ASP A 78 1.82 0.53 -12.44
CA ASP A 78 1.06 -0.07 -13.53
C ASP A 78 1.92 -1.10 -14.31
N LYS A 79 3.10 -0.66 -14.79
CA LYS A 79 4.08 -1.52 -15.48
C LYS A 79 4.72 -2.59 -14.61
N THR A 80 4.92 -2.30 -13.32
CA THR A 80 5.56 -3.24 -12.39
C THR A 80 4.62 -4.41 -12.12
N PHE A 81 3.37 -4.14 -11.79
CA PHE A 81 2.40 -5.14 -11.39
C PHE A 81 1.78 -5.91 -12.56
N GLU A 82 2.01 -5.50 -13.81
CA GLU A 82 1.72 -6.36 -14.98
C GLU A 82 2.51 -7.67 -14.97
N LYS A 83 3.74 -7.68 -14.42
CA LYS A 83 4.70 -8.80 -14.64
C LYS A 83 5.38 -9.31 -13.37
N ARG A 84 5.46 -8.51 -12.31
CA ARG A 84 6.21 -8.85 -11.10
C ARG A 84 5.35 -9.59 -10.08
N ARG A 85 5.99 -10.36 -9.21
CA ARG A 85 5.32 -10.97 -8.06
C ARG A 85 5.17 -9.93 -6.97
N ALA A 86 3.96 -9.82 -6.44
CA ALA A 86 3.61 -8.85 -5.41
C ALA A 86 2.70 -9.50 -4.36
N ASP A 87 3.14 -9.47 -3.11
CA ASP A 87 2.33 -9.87 -1.96
C ASP A 87 1.83 -8.62 -1.24
N PHE A 88 0.51 -8.46 -1.16
CA PHE A 88 -0.15 -7.39 -0.43
C PHE A 88 -0.72 -7.94 0.88
N TYR A 89 -0.11 -7.58 1.99
CA TYR A 89 -0.57 -7.90 3.33
C TYR A 89 -1.53 -6.81 3.81
N LEU A 90 -2.78 -7.19 4.02
CA LEU A 90 -3.88 -6.29 4.38
C LEU A 90 -4.51 -6.72 5.69
N LEU A 91 -4.89 -5.75 6.50
CA LEU A 91 -5.73 -6.00 7.67
C LEU A 91 -7.20 -6.03 7.25
N LYS A 92 -7.97 -6.97 7.80
CA LYS A 92 -9.43 -7.06 7.59
C LYS A 92 -10.12 -5.76 7.93
N SER A 93 -9.81 -5.15 9.07
CA SER A 93 -10.35 -3.84 9.47
C SER A 93 -10.02 -2.73 8.46
N SER A 94 -8.80 -2.73 7.89
CA SER A 94 -8.36 -1.74 6.90
C SER A 94 -9.13 -1.86 5.58
N VAL A 95 -9.35 -3.10 5.12
CA VAL A 95 -10.15 -3.37 3.91
C VAL A 95 -11.59 -2.92 4.11
N LEU A 96 -12.21 -3.28 5.24
CA LEU A 96 -13.59 -2.88 5.55
C LEU A 96 -13.74 -1.36 5.61
N ARG A 97 -12.83 -0.66 6.33
CA ARG A 97 -12.80 0.80 6.38
C ARG A 97 -12.65 1.42 5.00
N TYR A 98 -11.77 0.88 4.15
CA TYR A 98 -11.61 1.39 2.78
C TYR A 98 -12.89 1.20 1.95
N LEU A 99 -13.52 0.03 2.06
CA LEU A 99 -14.80 -0.24 1.37
C LEU A 99 -15.93 0.64 1.88
N GLU A 100 -15.90 1.10 3.13
CA GLU A 100 -16.89 1.99 3.71
C GLU A 100 -16.62 3.47 3.39
N THR A 101 -15.41 3.97 3.69
CA THR A 101 -15.08 5.40 3.61
C THR A 101 -14.45 5.83 2.30
N GLY A 102 -13.80 4.90 1.58
CA GLY A 102 -13.01 5.17 0.38
C GLY A 102 -11.68 5.88 0.63
N GLU A 103 -11.27 6.03 1.89
CA GLU A 103 -10.03 6.72 2.24
C GLU A 103 -8.79 5.86 1.96
N LEU A 104 -7.83 6.47 1.27
CA LEU A 104 -6.49 5.95 1.08
C LEU A 104 -5.48 7.08 1.14
N LEU A 105 -4.22 6.73 1.37
CA LEU A 105 -3.09 7.65 1.27
C LEU A 105 -2.24 7.18 0.10
N PHE A 106 -2.26 7.88 -1.04
CA PHE A 106 -1.42 7.57 -2.21
C PHE A 106 -0.16 8.41 -2.17
N ALA A 107 1.01 7.79 -2.05
CA ALA A 107 2.26 8.51 -1.77
C ALA A 107 2.10 9.44 -0.53
N ASP A 108 2.05 10.75 -0.73
CA ASP A 108 1.82 11.81 0.26
C ASP A 108 0.46 12.53 0.12
N ILE A 109 -0.42 12.01 -0.75
CA ILE A 109 -1.73 12.58 -1.09
C ILE A 109 -2.84 11.77 -0.39
N LEU A 110 -3.54 12.36 0.57
CA LEU A 110 -4.76 11.76 1.12
C LEU A 110 -5.89 11.94 0.10
N TYR A 111 -6.59 10.85 -0.17
CA TYR A 111 -7.69 10.85 -1.13
C TYR A 111 -8.85 10.01 -0.63
N ARG A 112 -10.06 10.46 -0.96
CA ARG A 112 -11.30 9.72 -0.68
C ARG A 112 -11.97 9.39 -2.01
N MET A 113 -11.98 8.10 -2.35
CA MET A 113 -12.60 7.61 -3.57
C MET A 113 -14.12 7.60 -3.44
N SER A 114 -14.82 8.02 -4.50
CA SER A 114 -16.27 7.86 -4.61
C SER A 114 -16.66 6.37 -4.67
N PRO A 115 -17.93 6.00 -4.41
CA PRO A 115 -18.37 4.61 -4.59
C PRO A 115 -18.12 4.11 -6.03
N ALA A 116 -18.37 4.94 -7.06
CA ALA A 116 -18.06 4.61 -8.46
C ALA A 116 -16.56 4.34 -8.69
N GLN A 117 -15.68 5.17 -8.14
CA GLN A 117 -14.24 4.96 -8.26
C GLN A 117 -13.80 3.67 -7.54
N ARG A 118 -14.37 3.36 -6.37
CA ARG A 118 -14.09 2.11 -5.65
C ARG A 118 -14.51 0.88 -6.45
N LEU A 119 -15.69 0.91 -7.08
CA LEU A 119 -16.13 -0.16 -7.96
C LEU A 119 -15.18 -0.35 -9.15
N SER A 120 -14.77 0.75 -9.80
CA SER A 120 -13.78 0.71 -10.88
C SER A 120 -12.43 0.17 -10.39
N HIS A 121 -12.02 0.51 -9.18
CA HIS A 121 -10.79 -0.01 -8.58
C HIS A 121 -10.87 -1.51 -8.31
N LEU A 122 -12.00 -2.01 -7.79
CA LEU A 122 -12.20 -3.45 -7.62
C LEU A 122 -12.16 -4.21 -8.95
N GLU A 123 -12.69 -3.64 -10.04
CA GLU A 123 -12.53 -4.22 -11.39
C GLU A 123 -11.08 -4.21 -11.84
N LYS A 124 -10.35 -3.11 -11.62
CA LYS A 124 -8.94 -3.01 -11.99
C LYS A 124 -8.07 -4.03 -11.23
N ILE A 125 -8.32 -4.21 -9.94
CA ILE A 125 -7.68 -5.26 -9.13
C ILE A 125 -7.97 -6.63 -9.73
N LYS A 126 -9.25 -6.91 -10.07
CA LYS A 126 -9.63 -8.18 -10.69
C LYS A 126 -8.90 -8.43 -12.00
N GLU A 127 -8.84 -7.42 -12.86
CA GLU A 127 -8.11 -7.45 -14.12
C GLU A 127 -6.65 -7.84 -13.87
N TYR A 128 -5.94 -7.13 -13.00
CA TYR A 128 -4.54 -7.39 -12.68
C TYR A 128 -4.30 -8.79 -12.13
N VAL A 129 -5.10 -9.22 -11.16
CA VAL A 129 -4.94 -10.51 -10.50
C VAL A 129 -5.20 -11.65 -11.49
N THR A 130 -6.18 -11.49 -12.39
CA THR A 130 -6.49 -12.50 -13.41
C THR A 130 -5.37 -12.63 -14.43
N HIS A 131 -4.75 -11.51 -14.85
CA HIS A 131 -3.68 -11.50 -15.84
C HIS A 131 -2.30 -11.83 -15.27
N ASN A 132 -2.03 -11.50 -14.01
CA ASN A 132 -0.77 -11.77 -13.33
C ASN A 132 -0.98 -12.68 -12.10
N PRO A 133 -0.81 -14.01 -12.27
CA PRO A 133 -0.87 -14.99 -11.16
C PRO A 133 0.17 -14.76 -10.05
N GLY A 134 1.15 -13.89 -10.26
CA GLY A 134 2.16 -13.50 -9.27
C GLY A 134 1.66 -12.51 -8.22
N ILE A 135 0.45 -11.95 -8.37
CA ILE A 135 -0.17 -11.07 -7.38
C ILE A 135 -0.94 -11.91 -6.36
N ARG A 136 -0.67 -11.69 -5.07
CA ARG A 136 -1.38 -12.33 -3.96
C ARG A 136 -1.79 -11.30 -2.92
N PHE A 137 -2.94 -11.55 -2.31
CA PHE A 137 -3.46 -10.78 -1.18
C PHE A 137 -3.45 -11.67 0.06
N ILE A 138 -2.75 -11.26 1.09
CA ILE A 138 -2.70 -11.92 2.39
C ILE A 138 -3.56 -11.09 3.33
N LEU A 139 -4.78 -11.56 3.58
CA LEU A 139 -5.71 -10.93 4.51
C LEU A 139 -5.43 -11.46 5.91
N LEU A 140 -5.18 -10.54 6.84
CA LEU A 140 -4.92 -10.82 8.24
C LEU A 140 -6.15 -10.43 9.05
N ASP A 141 -6.73 -11.38 9.78
CA ASP A 141 -7.80 -11.11 10.73
C ASP A 141 -7.21 -10.42 11.97
N ASP A 142 -7.59 -9.17 12.16
CA ASP A 142 -7.15 -8.31 13.25
C ASP A 142 -8.27 -7.99 14.25
N ASP A 143 -9.41 -8.69 14.19
CA ASP A 143 -10.56 -8.47 15.08
C ASP A 143 -10.20 -8.64 16.58
N GLY A 144 -9.19 -9.48 16.87
CA GLY A 144 -8.69 -9.71 18.23
C GLY A 144 -7.63 -8.72 18.71
N LEU A 145 -7.18 -7.79 17.87
CA LEU A 145 -6.22 -6.76 18.26
C LEU A 145 -6.93 -5.61 18.95
N SER A 146 -6.32 -5.09 20.03
CA SER A 146 -6.81 -3.86 20.64
C SER A 146 -6.78 -2.73 19.60
N PRO A 147 -7.82 -1.87 19.52
CA PRO A 147 -7.82 -0.70 18.64
C PRO A 147 -6.62 0.24 18.85
N GLU A 148 -6.00 0.19 20.03
CA GLU A 148 -4.79 0.94 20.37
C GLU A 148 -3.53 0.40 19.66
N VAL A 149 -3.55 -0.85 19.20
CA VAL A 149 -2.49 -1.53 18.45
C VAL A 149 -2.76 -1.41 16.94
N PHE A 150 -3.17 -0.23 16.49
CA PHE A 150 -3.26 0.04 15.06
C PHE A 150 -1.85 0.23 14.52
N PRO A 151 -1.42 -0.47 13.45
CA PRO A 151 -0.05 -0.36 12.99
C PRO A 151 0.23 1.08 12.55
N ALA A 152 1.26 1.71 13.12
CA ALA A 152 1.57 3.11 12.83
C ALA A 152 2.19 3.34 11.44
N PHE A 153 2.56 2.26 10.74
CA PHE A 153 3.30 2.31 9.48
C PHE A 153 2.82 1.27 8.47
N SER A 154 2.84 1.67 7.20
CA SER A 154 2.92 0.74 6.07
C SER A 154 4.38 0.37 5.81
N ALA A 155 4.64 -0.85 5.36
CA ALA A 155 6.00 -1.32 5.04
C ALA A 155 6.09 -1.78 3.58
N TYR A 156 7.16 -1.39 2.91
CA TYR A 156 7.43 -1.71 1.51
C TYR A 156 8.77 -2.42 1.47
N LEU A 157 8.73 -3.70 1.13
CA LEU A 157 9.85 -4.60 1.24
C LEU A 157 10.15 -5.28 -0.10
N ASN A 158 11.43 -5.40 -0.40
CA ASN A 158 11.96 -6.35 -1.35
C ASN A 158 13.21 -7.01 -0.72
N PRO A 159 13.89 -7.97 -1.38
CA PRO A 159 15.03 -8.68 -0.78
C PRO A 159 16.21 -7.81 -0.32
N LYS A 160 16.30 -6.55 -0.77
CA LYS A 160 17.44 -5.66 -0.53
C LYS A 160 17.08 -4.32 0.08
N LYS A 161 15.81 -3.93 0.11
CA LYS A 161 15.37 -2.62 0.57
C LYS A 161 14.09 -2.75 1.37
N LEU A 162 14.02 -1.95 2.42
CA LEU A 162 12.82 -1.71 3.21
C LEU A 162 12.66 -0.20 3.39
N PHE A 163 11.47 0.30 3.13
CA PHE A 163 11.07 1.62 3.58
C PHE A 163 9.71 1.57 4.24
N LEU A 164 9.50 2.48 5.19
CA LEU A 164 8.27 2.61 5.95
C LEU A 164 7.59 3.92 5.57
N LYS A 165 6.26 3.90 5.55
CA LYS A 165 5.41 5.08 5.39
C LYS A 165 4.57 5.22 6.65
N SER A 166 4.46 6.42 7.20
CA SER A 166 3.70 6.70 8.42
C SER A 166 2.42 7.49 8.13
N PRO A 167 1.26 6.85 8.02
CA PRO A 167 -0.01 7.57 7.86
C PRO A 167 -0.40 8.38 9.10
N LEU A 168 0.23 8.10 10.25
CA LEU A 168 0.07 8.93 11.45
C LEU A 168 0.73 10.31 11.29
N ALA A 169 1.88 10.38 10.62
CA ALA A 169 2.55 11.64 10.33
C ALA A 169 1.65 12.57 9.49
N TYR A 170 0.93 12.02 8.52
CA TYR A 170 -0.07 12.76 7.75
C TYR A 170 -1.20 13.31 8.64
N ARG A 171 -1.81 12.46 9.47
CA ARG A 171 -2.95 12.84 10.31
C ARG A 171 -2.60 13.84 11.42
N THR A 172 -1.39 13.76 11.95
CA THR A 172 -0.97 14.57 13.11
C THR A 172 -0.09 15.76 12.73
N GLY A 173 0.46 15.79 11.51
CA GLY A 173 1.51 16.72 11.10
C GLY A 173 2.83 16.53 11.84
N ARG A 174 3.00 15.43 12.59
CA ARG A 174 4.18 15.18 13.43
C ARG A 174 5.05 14.07 12.86
N GLY A 175 6.33 14.37 12.72
CA GLY A 175 7.36 13.43 12.30
C GLY A 175 7.42 13.18 10.79
N PRO A 176 8.44 12.45 10.32
CA PRO A 176 8.61 12.08 8.91
C PRO A 176 7.47 11.20 8.37
N LEU A 177 7.08 11.45 7.12
CA LEU A 177 6.15 10.58 6.39
C LEU A 177 6.83 9.29 5.95
N PHE A 178 8.09 9.34 5.52
CA PHE A 178 8.84 8.17 5.08
C PHE A 178 10.05 7.91 5.96
N TYR A 179 10.45 6.65 6.02
CA TYR A 179 11.69 6.22 6.63
C TYR A 179 12.36 5.17 5.75
N THR A 180 13.68 5.27 5.58
CA THR A 180 14.48 4.22 4.94
C THR A 180 15.15 3.36 6.00
N VAL A 181 15.26 2.06 5.71
CA VAL A 181 15.90 1.08 6.59
C VAL A 181 17.16 0.55 5.89
N PRO A 182 18.35 1.12 6.17
CA PRO A 182 19.59 0.64 5.58
C PRO A 182 20.10 -0.67 6.23
N SER A 183 19.54 -1.07 7.38
CA SER A 183 19.95 -2.26 8.11
C SER A 183 19.48 -3.55 7.41
N GLU A 184 20.42 -4.33 6.88
CA GLU A 184 20.14 -5.64 6.28
C GLU A 184 19.48 -6.60 7.27
N ALA A 185 19.89 -6.56 8.54
CA ALA A 185 19.28 -7.38 9.59
C ALA A 185 17.79 -7.07 9.78
N LEU A 186 17.41 -5.79 9.72
CA LEU A 186 15.99 -5.38 9.80
C LEU A 186 15.22 -5.74 8.53
N ILE A 187 15.85 -5.63 7.35
CA ILE A 187 15.24 -6.06 6.09
C ILE A 187 14.91 -7.56 6.14
N GLN A 188 15.85 -8.40 6.59
CA GLN A 188 15.64 -9.84 6.72
C GLN A 188 14.59 -10.15 7.79
N ALA A 189 14.67 -9.51 8.97
CA ALA A 189 13.69 -9.71 10.04
C ALA A 189 12.27 -9.31 9.61
N ALA A 190 12.11 -8.20 8.88
CA ALA A 190 10.83 -7.79 8.32
C ALA A 190 10.30 -8.82 7.32
N GLY A 191 11.17 -9.36 6.46
CA GLY A 191 10.83 -10.45 5.54
C GLY A 191 10.32 -11.68 6.28
N SER A 192 11.09 -12.20 7.24
CA SER A 192 10.70 -13.36 8.05
C SER A 192 9.41 -13.12 8.85
N CYS A 193 9.17 -11.88 9.31
CA CYS A 193 7.93 -11.50 9.97
C CYS A 193 6.72 -11.64 9.01
N LEU A 194 6.81 -11.07 7.81
CA LEU A 194 5.74 -11.20 6.80
C LEU A 194 5.51 -12.66 6.39
N ASP A 195 6.57 -13.44 6.24
CA ASP A 195 6.46 -14.86 5.92
C ASP A 195 5.76 -15.62 7.06
N SER A 196 6.07 -15.30 8.32
CA SER A 196 5.43 -15.89 9.50
C SER A 196 3.96 -15.49 9.64
N LEU A 197 3.60 -14.25 9.30
CA LEU A 197 2.20 -13.77 9.37
C LEU A 197 1.27 -14.55 8.45
N LYS A 198 1.76 -14.94 7.27
CA LYS A 198 1.01 -15.72 6.29
C LYS A 198 0.62 -17.11 6.81
N GLU A 199 1.43 -17.70 7.69
CA GLU A 199 1.22 -19.04 8.23
C GLU A 199 0.41 -19.04 9.54
N LYS A 200 0.01 -17.87 10.06
CA LYS A 200 -0.75 -17.78 11.31
C LYS A 200 -2.23 -18.15 11.14
N PRO A 201 -2.87 -18.72 12.18
CA PRO A 201 -4.32 -18.78 12.25
C PRO A 201 -4.93 -17.38 12.09
N GLY A 202 -5.98 -17.26 11.27
CA GLY A 202 -6.57 -15.96 10.91
C GLY A 202 -5.90 -15.28 9.71
N SER A 203 -4.93 -15.92 9.05
CA SER A 203 -4.45 -15.48 7.73
C SER A 203 -5.15 -16.24 6.61
N SER A 204 -5.61 -15.50 5.60
CA SER A 204 -6.16 -16.04 4.35
C SER A 204 -5.38 -15.51 3.16
N VAL A 205 -5.04 -16.38 2.22
CA VAL A 205 -4.32 -16.02 0.99
C VAL A 205 -5.26 -16.11 -0.19
N TYR A 206 -5.37 -15.01 -0.94
CA TYR A 206 -6.19 -14.90 -2.13
C TYR A 206 -5.32 -14.59 -3.36
N ASP A 207 -5.57 -15.29 -4.45
CA ASP A 207 -4.96 -15.05 -5.75
C ASP A 207 -5.99 -15.21 -6.89
N HIS A 208 -5.51 -15.26 -8.13
CA HIS A 208 -6.32 -15.43 -9.34
C HIS A 208 -7.33 -16.59 -9.28
N ARG A 209 -7.04 -17.65 -8.53
CA ARG A 209 -7.92 -18.81 -8.39
C ARG A 209 -9.15 -18.52 -7.54
N ASN A 210 -9.08 -17.51 -6.66
CA ASN A 210 -10.15 -17.15 -5.74
C ASN A 210 -11.13 -16.12 -6.32
N VAL A 211 -10.83 -15.51 -7.47
CA VAL A 211 -11.62 -14.39 -8.03
C VAL A 211 -13.10 -14.75 -8.20
N ALA A 212 -13.40 -15.87 -8.85
CA ALA A 212 -14.78 -16.28 -9.12
C ALA A 212 -15.58 -16.56 -7.83
N GLU A 213 -14.94 -17.18 -6.82
CA GLU A 213 -15.55 -17.42 -5.52
C GLU A 213 -15.86 -16.10 -4.80
N LEU A 214 -14.90 -15.18 -4.78
CA LEU A 214 -15.04 -13.88 -4.12
C LEU A 214 -16.14 -13.03 -4.79
N GLU A 215 -16.25 -13.04 -6.12
CA GLU A 215 -17.32 -12.35 -6.84
C GLU A 215 -18.70 -12.93 -6.49
N SER A 216 -18.81 -14.25 -6.42
CA SER A 216 -20.06 -14.92 -6.04
C SER A 216 -20.47 -14.57 -4.61
N ARG A 217 -19.52 -14.64 -3.66
CA ARG A 217 -19.75 -14.43 -2.24
C ARG A 217 -20.07 -12.97 -1.88
N TYR A 218 -19.42 -12.02 -2.57
CA TYR A 218 -19.48 -10.60 -2.22
C TYR A 218 -20.18 -9.74 -3.29
N GLY A 219 -20.87 -10.35 -4.25
CA GLY A 219 -21.68 -9.63 -5.24
C GLY A 219 -22.72 -8.68 -4.63
N MET A 220 -23.18 -8.94 -3.40
CA MET A 220 -24.10 -8.04 -2.67
C MET A 220 -23.42 -6.74 -2.21
N LEU A 221 -22.15 -6.79 -1.78
CA LEU A 221 -21.38 -5.58 -1.40
C LEU A 221 -21.17 -4.65 -2.60
N ARG A 222 -20.96 -5.22 -3.79
CA ARG A 222 -20.94 -4.45 -5.03
C ARG A 222 -22.27 -3.73 -5.26
N ARG A 223 -23.41 -4.41 -5.04
CA ARG A 223 -24.74 -3.78 -5.15
C ARG A 223 -24.94 -2.63 -4.16
N THR A 224 -24.48 -2.77 -2.92
CA THR A 224 -24.54 -1.69 -1.92
C THR A 224 -23.75 -0.46 -2.38
N LEU A 225 -22.52 -0.65 -2.87
CA LEU A 225 -21.72 0.44 -3.44
C LEU A 225 -22.36 1.07 -4.68
N THR A 226 -23.06 0.29 -5.51
CA THR A 226 -23.80 0.81 -6.67
C THR A 226 -24.99 1.66 -6.24
N LEU A 227 -25.78 1.22 -5.26
CA LEU A 227 -26.94 1.97 -4.76
C LEU A 227 -26.54 3.29 -4.09
N SER A 228 -25.36 3.35 -3.47
CA SER A 228 -24.80 4.60 -2.93
C SER A 228 -24.33 5.60 -4.00
N ASN A 229 -24.28 5.25 -5.29
CA ASN A 229 -24.01 6.20 -6.38
C ASN A 229 -25.29 6.84 -6.95
N GLU A 230 -26.47 6.30 -6.65
CA GLU A 230 -27.76 6.77 -7.17
C GLU A 230 -28.44 7.80 -6.23
N GLN A 231 -27.77 8.20 -5.14
CA GLN A 231 -28.19 9.21 -4.17
C GLN A 231 -27.27 10.42 -4.21
#